data_AF-A0A929DN06-F1
#
_entry.id   AF-A0A929DN06-F1
#
_cell.length_a   1.000
_cell.length_b   1.000
_cell.length_c   1.000
_cell.angle_alpha   90.00
_cell.angle_beta   90.00
_cell.angle_gamma   90.00
#
_symmetry.space_group_name_H-M   'P 1'
#
loop_
_entity.id
_entity.type
_entity.pdbx_description
1 polymer ?
#
loop_
_entity_poly.entity_id
_entity_poly.type
_entity_poly.pdbx_seq_one_letter_code
_entity_poly.pdbx_strand_id
1 'polypeptide(L)'
;MPKGIAILGSTGSIGTQTLQVVAAFQEEFSVEVLTANKNADLLIKQAIEFQPNAVVIGNECEYEYVTEVLKNYPVKVFAGRDAICQVVQMESVDLVLTAVVGYSGLKPTISAINAGKDIALANKETLVIAGELIVRMIQDKGVQIIPVDSEHSAIFQCLAGETNNKIEKIYLTASGGPFRNYSIDDLKNVPVKEALNHPNWNMGKKISIDSASMMNKGLEAIEARWLFGVDTEQVEILIHPQSVIHSLVQFCDGSIKAQMGRPDMKLPILYALGYPKRMESDFPRFSFADYPKLTFEQADIKKFRNLALSFEAMYRGGNIPCALNAANEAVVHAFLYEKVGFMEMSDIIEKVMNTISFIKKPGIEELEETNLESYRLAELLLRKYS
;
A
#
# COMPACT_ATOMS: atom_id res chain seq x y z
N MET A 1 13.89 1.98 -26.13
CA MET A 1 13.84 0.66 -25.46
C MET A 1 12.67 0.72 -24.50
N PRO A 2 11.92 -0.38 -24.32
CA PRO A 2 10.85 -0.43 -23.32
C PRO A 2 11.43 -0.16 -21.93
N LYS A 3 10.63 0.46 -21.06
CA LYS A 3 10.99 0.75 -19.67
C LYS A 3 10.99 -0.57 -18.88
N GLY A 4 12.12 -0.91 -18.26
CA GLY A 4 12.29 -2.14 -17.50
C GLY A 4 11.67 -2.05 -16.11
N ILE A 5 10.75 -2.96 -15.80
CA ILE A 5 9.96 -2.95 -14.57
C ILE A 5 10.36 -4.11 -13.66
N ALA A 6 10.74 -3.80 -12.41
CA ALA A 6 10.84 -4.78 -11.33
C ALA A 6 9.54 -4.82 -10.53
N ILE A 7 8.88 -5.97 -10.45
CA ILE A 7 7.61 -6.15 -9.73
C ILE A 7 7.85 -6.94 -8.46
N LEU A 8 7.86 -6.24 -7.33
CA LEU A 8 7.96 -6.87 -6.02
C LEU A 8 6.59 -7.33 -5.54
N GLY A 9 6.37 -8.64 -5.40
CA GLY A 9 5.04 -9.19 -5.08
C GLY A 9 4.15 -9.44 -6.31
N SER A 10 4.75 -9.92 -7.39
CA SER A 10 4.11 -10.26 -8.68
C SER A 10 2.91 -11.21 -8.61
N THR A 11 2.86 -12.06 -7.58
CA THR A 11 1.78 -13.04 -7.36
C THR A 11 0.63 -12.52 -6.51
N GLY A 12 0.70 -11.26 -6.06
CA GLY A 12 -0.38 -10.57 -5.36
C GLY A 12 -1.38 -9.89 -6.31
N SER A 13 -2.44 -9.29 -5.74
CA SER A 13 -3.49 -8.61 -6.52
C SER A 13 -2.95 -7.47 -7.39
N ILE A 14 -2.08 -6.62 -6.85
CA ILE A 14 -1.45 -5.54 -7.62
C ILE A 14 -0.49 -6.10 -8.66
N GLY A 15 0.43 -7.00 -8.26
CA GLY A 15 1.42 -7.58 -9.18
C GLY A 15 0.81 -8.30 -10.39
N THR A 16 -0.25 -9.08 -10.19
CA THR A 16 -0.96 -9.77 -11.28
C THR A 16 -1.66 -8.78 -12.21
N GLN A 17 -2.26 -7.71 -11.68
CA GLN A 17 -2.86 -6.65 -12.50
C GLN A 17 -1.80 -5.83 -13.25
N THR A 18 -0.63 -5.59 -12.65
CA THR A 18 0.51 -4.96 -13.33
C THR A 18 0.98 -5.79 -14.51
N LEU A 19 1.08 -7.11 -14.36
CA LEU A 19 1.42 -7.99 -15.47
C LEU A 19 0.39 -7.94 -16.61
N GLN A 20 -0.90 -7.80 -16.28
CA GLN A 20 -1.94 -7.57 -17.30
C GLN A 20 -1.75 -6.22 -18.03
N VAL A 21 -1.36 -5.17 -17.29
CA VAL A 21 -1.04 -3.87 -17.90
C VAL A 21 0.19 -4.01 -18.80
N VAL A 22 1.29 -4.60 -18.32
CA VAL A 22 2.52 -4.79 -19.12
C VAL A 22 2.23 -5.63 -20.37
N ALA A 23 1.42 -6.68 -20.26
CA ALA A 23 1.03 -7.50 -21.41
C ALA A 23 0.24 -6.72 -22.47
N ALA A 24 -0.50 -5.67 -22.08
CA ALA A 24 -1.22 -4.79 -23.01
C ALA A 24 -0.32 -3.70 -23.64
N PHE A 25 0.88 -3.48 -23.10
CA PHE A 25 1.79 -2.38 -23.45
C PHE A 25 3.24 -2.85 -23.65
N GLN A 26 3.43 -3.97 -24.33
CA GLN A 26 4.74 -4.65 -24.47
C GLN A 26 5.79 -3.81 -25.23
N GLU A 27 5.37 -2.88 -26.09
CA GLU A 27 6.31 -1.97 -26.78
C GLU A 27 6.90 -0.91 -25.83
N GLU A 28 6.23 -0.65 -24.70
CA GLU A 28 6.52 0.43 -23.77
C GLU A 28 7.13 -0.08 -22.46
N PHE A 29 6.80 -1.32 -22.06
CA PHE A 29 7.26 -1.93 -20.81
C PHE A 29 7.84 -3.34 -21.02
N SER A 30 8.94 -3.64 -20.34
CA SER A 30 9.49 -4.99 -20.19
C SER A 30 9.48 -5.41 -18.72
N VAL A 31 9.24 -6.70 -18.46
CA VAL A 31 9.37 -7.24 -17.11
C VAL A 31 10.81 -7.68 -16.90
N GLU A 32 11.49 -7.06 -15.94
CA GLU A 32 12.91 -7.33 -15.67
C GLU A 32 13.10 -8.26 -14.48
N VAL A 33 12.28 -8.06 -13.43
CA VAL A 33 12.36 -8.81 -12.18
C VAL A 33 10.96 -9.14 -11.70
N LEU A 34 10.72 -10.40 -11.32
CA LEU A 34 9.52 -10.80 -10.59
C LEU A 34 9.89 -11.37 -9.23
N THR A 35 9.19 -10.95 -8.18
CA THR A 35 9.34 -11.58 -6.87
C THR A 35 8.02 -12.09 -6.33
N ALA A 36 8.08 -13.18 -5.57
CA ALA A 36 6.96 -13.71 -4.79
C ALA A 36 7.48 -14.22 -3.44
N ASN A 37 6.61 -14.37 -2.44
CA ASN A 37 7.02 -14.95 -1.16
C ASN A 37 6.89 -16.48 -1.16
N LYS A 38 5.66 -17.01 -1.22
CA LYS A 38 5.37 -18.46 -1.12
C LYS A 38 4.66 -19.06 -2.34
N ASN A 39 4.11 -18.25 -3.23
CA ASN A 39 3.33 -18.74 -4.38
C ASN A 39 4.26 -19.09 -5.55
N ALA A 40 5.05 -20.16 -5.39
CA ALA A 40 6.03 -20.61 -6.36
C ALA A 40 5.39 -20.96 -7.70
N ASP A 41 4.26 -21.68 -7.69
CA ASP A 41 3.55 -22.10 -8.91
C ASP A 41 3.17 -20.92 -9.80
N LEU A 42 2.60 -19.85 -9.23
CA LEU A 42 2.21 -18.68 -10.01
C LEU A 42 3.44 -17.89 -10.46
N LEU A 43 4.47 -17.77 -9.62
CA LEU A 43 5.73 -17.12 -10.00
C LEU A 43 6.36 -17.82 -11.21
N ILE A 44 6.42 -19.15 -11.21
CA ILE A 44 6.94 -19.95 -12.32
C ILE A 44 6.14 -19.69 -13.60
N LYS A 45 4.80 -19.73 -13.54
CA LYS A 45 3.94 -19.45 -14.69
C LYS A 45 4.21 -18.06 -15.28
N GLN A 46 4.29 -17.04 -14.42
CA GLN A 46 4.60 -15.68 -14.82
C GLN A 46 6.02 -15.58 -15.42
N ALA A 47 7.00 -16.27 -14.85
CA ALA A 47 8.37 -16.28 -15.35
C ALA A 47 8.49 -16.92 -16.75
N ILE A 48 7.74 -17.99 -17.00
CA ILE A 48 7.69 -18.66 -18.31
C ILE A 48 7.06 -17.74 -19.38
N GLU A 49 5.99 -17.03 -19.01
CA GLU A 49 5.25 -16.14 -19.90
C GLU A 49 6.03 -14.87 -20.24
N PHE A 50 6.57 -14.18 -19.23
CA PHE A 50 7.19 -12.86 -19.39
C PHE A 50 8.72 -12.92 -19.56
N GLN A 51 9.35 -14.07 -19.29
CA GLN A 51 10.80 -14.31 -19.40
C GLN A 51 11.67 -13.18 -18.81
N PRO A 52 11.46 -12.79 -17.54
CA PRO A 52 12.24 -11.73 -16.93
C PRO A 52 13.72 -12.12 -16.77
N ASN A 53 14.59 -11.13 -16.64
CA ASN A 53 16.02 -11.35 -16.39
C ASN A 53 16.27 -12.12 -15.08
N ALA A 54 15.45 -11.88 -14.05
CA ALA A 54 15.54 -12.59 -12.78
C ALA A 54 14.18 -12.82 -12.12
N VAL A 55 14.09 -13.89 -11.34
CA VAL A 55 13.02 -14.10 -10.37
C VAL A 55 13.58 -14.35 -8.97
N VAL A 56 12.85 -13.89 -7.96
CA VAL A 56 13.21 -14.12 -6.55
C VAL A 56 12.06 -14.71 -5.78
N ILE A 57 12.27 -15.88 -5.17
CA ILE A 57 11.33 -16.49 -4.23
C ILE A 57 11.76 -16.20 -2.79
N GLY A 58 10.92 -15.47 -2.05
CA GLY A 58 11.23 -15.02 -0.70
C GLY A 58 11.33 -16.16 0.31
N ASN A 59 10.55 -17.23 0.12
CA ASN A 59 10.66 -18.45 0.90
C ASN A 59 11.75 -19.36 0.33
N GLU A 60 12.88 -19.46 1.03
CA GLU A 60 14.04 -20.24 0.60
C GLU A 60 13.74 -21.74 0.43
N CYS A 61 12.74 -22.27 1.15
CA CYS A 61 12.31 -23.67 0.99
C CYS A 61 11.76 -23.99 -0.42
N GLU A 62 11.33 -22.98 -1.18
CA GLU A 62 10.80 -23.15 -2.54
C GLU A 62 11.89 -23.01 -3.62
N TYR A 63 13.11 -22.65 -3.24
CA TYR A 63 14.18 -22.30 -4.19
C TYR A 63 14.53 -23.43 -5.16
N GLU A 64 14.72 -24.64 -4.63
CA GLU A 64 15.08 -25.82 -5.44
C GLU A 64 13.98 -26.12 -6.46
N TYR A 65 12.72 -26.03 -6.04
CA TYR A 65 11.56 -26.26 -6.90
C TYR A 65 11.49 -25.25 -8.05
N VAL A 66 11.59 -23.95 -7.75
CA VAL A 66 11.54 -22.89 -8.77
C VAL A 66 12.72 -23.01 -9.74
N THR A 67 13.92 -23.30 -9.22
CA THR A 67 15.14 -23.45 -10.04
C THR A 67 15.03 -24.62 -11.00
N GLU A 68 14.58 -25.78 -10.52
CA GLU A 68 14.48 -26.98 -11.35
C GLU A 68 13.46 -26.83 -12.49
N VAL A 69 12.33 -26.16 -12.23
CA VAL A 69 11.30 -25.93 -13.28
C VAL A 69 11.77 -24.88 -14.30
N LEU A 70 12.50 -23.85 -13.85
CA LEU A 70 12.96 -22.76 -14.74
C LEU A 70 14.30 -23.02 -15.41
N LYS A 71 14.96 -24.17 -15.17
CA LYS A 71 16.33 -24.47 -15.67
C LYS A 71 16.53 -24.35 -17.19
N ASN A 72 15.47 -24.56 -17.97
CA ASN A 72 15.50 -24.49 -19.44
C ASN A 72 15.04 -23.13 -19.99
N TYR A 73 14.68 -22.19 -19.12
CA TYR A 73 14.28 -20.84 -19.49
C TYR A 73 15.42 -19.86 -19.24
N PRO A 74 15.51 -18.76 -19.99
CA PRO A 74 16.57 -17.76 -19.83
C PRO A 74 16.34 -16.85 -18.59
N VAL A 75 15.96 -17.43 -17.46
CA VAL A 75 15.55 -16.73 -16.24
C VAL A 75 16.49 -17.11 -15.10
N LYS A 76 17.13 -16.13 -14.46
CA LYS A 76 17.96 -16.38 -13.27
C LYS A 76 17.08 -16.50 -12.04
N VAL A 77 17.27 -17.55 -11.24
CA VAL A 77 16.50 -17.78 -10.01
C VAL A 77 17.35 -17.45 -8.80
N PHE A 78 16.80 -16.65 -7.88
CA PHE A 78 17.38 -16.36 -6.57
C PHE A 78 16.34 -16.61 -5.47
N ALA A 79 16.78 -16.63 -4.22
CA ALA A 79 15.89 -16.76 -3.07
C ALA A 79 16.31 -15.88 -1.89
N GLY A 80 15.35 -15.64 -1.00
CA GLY A 80 15.56 -14.92 0.25
C GLY A 80 15.42 -13.39 0.11
N ARG A 81 15.36 -12.72 1.25
CA ARG A 81 15.08 -11.28 1.34
C ARG A 81 16.22 -10.43 0.80
N ASP A 82 17.47 -10.85 1.03
CA ASP A 82 18.65 -10.11 0.58
C ASP A 82 18.74 -10.11 -0.96
N ALA A 83 18.36 -11.23 -1.60
CA ALA A 83 18.27 -11.29 -3.05
C ALA A 83 17.25 -10.29 -3.61
N ILE A 84 16.09 -10.10 -2.96
CA ILE A 84 15.10 -9.08 -3.37
C ILE A 84 15.73 -7.68 -3.39
N CYS A 85 16.49 -7.34 -2.35
CA CYS A 85 17.18 -6.05 -2.25
C CYS A 85 18.29 -5.89 -3.31
N GLN A 86 18.93 -6.97 -3.74
CA GLN A 86 19.99 -6.94 -4.74
C GLN A 86 19.44 -6.80 -6.17
N VAL A 87 18.43 -7.59 -6.53
CA VAL A 87 17.91 -7.62 -7.91
C VAL A 87 17.25 -6.32 -8.35
N VAL A 88 16.67 -5.54 -7.43
CA VAL A 88 16.08 -4.23 -7.76
C VAL A 88 17.12 -3.20 -8.20
N GLN A 89 18.40 -3.46 -7.96
CA GLN A 89 19.50 -2.56 -8.31
C GLN A 89 20.07 -2.84 -9.71
N MET A 90 19.56 -3.86 -10.42
CA MET A 90 20.04 -4.22 -11.76
C MET A 90 19.94 -3.03 -12.73
N GLU A 91 20.92 -2.89 -13.63
CA GLU A 91 20.98 -1.77 -14.58
C GLU A 91 19.77 -1.73 -15.50
N SER A 92 19.22 -2.88 -15.89
CA SER A 92 18.06 -2.98 -16.77
C SER A 92 16.74 -2.56 -16.13
N VAL A 93 16.69 -2.40 -14.80
CA VAL A 93 15.49 -1.94 -14.08
C VAL A 93 15.45 -0.41 -14.10
N ASP A 94 14.40 0.17 -14.66
CA ASP A 94 14.16 1.62 -14.63
C ASP A 94 13.20 2.02 -13.49
N LEU A 95 12.17 1.19 -13.27
CA LEU A 95 11.10 1.46 -12.31
C LEU A 95 10.86 0.22 -11.42
N VAL A 96 10.76 0.43 -10.12
CA VAL A 96 10.42 -0.62 -9.15
C VAL A 96 9.00 -0.44 -8.65
N LEU A 97 8.12 -1.39 -8.97
CA LEU A 97 6.80 -1.50 -8.39
C LEU A 97 6.87 -2.27 -7.06
N THR A 98 6.53 -1.60 -5.97
CA THR A 98 6.53 -2.19 -4.62
C THR A 98 5.12 -2.63 -4.24
N ALA A 99 4.76 -3.86 -4.59
CA ALA A 99 3.44 -4.47 -4.34
C ALA A 99 3.45 -5.55 -3.25
N VAL A 100 4.50 -5.58 -2.43
CA VAL A 100 4.58 -6.42 -1.23
C VAL A 100 3.74 -5.83 -0.09
N VAL A 101 3.34 -6.67 0.86
CA VAL A 101 2.47 -6.25 1.97
C VAL A 101 3.30 -5.98 3.23
N GLY A 102 2.92 -4.92 3.97
CA GLY A 102 3.46 -4.65 5.30
C GLY A 102 4.90 -4.15 5.31
N TYR A 103 5.55 -4.31 6.47
CA TYR A 103 6.94 -3.92 6.73
C TYR A 103 7.96 -4.45 5.71
N SER A 104 7.66 -5.60 5.07
CA SER A 104 8.58 -6.29 4.16
C SER A 104 9.00 -5.46 2.93
N GLY A 105 8.24 -4.42 2.56
CA GLY A 105 8.57 -3.54 1.44
C GLY A 105 9.60 -2.46 1.74
N LEU A 106 9.89 -2.18 3.01
CA LEU A 106 10.76 -1.05 3.38
C LEU A 106 12.19 -1.22 2.86
N LYS A 107 12.85 -2.34 3.18
CA LYS A 107 14.25 -2.58 2.78
C LYS A 107 14.43 -2.61 1.26
N PRO A 108 13.63 -3.35 0.47
CA PRO A 108 13.75 -3.33 -0.98
C PRO A 108 13.52 -1.94 -1.59
N THR A 109 12.60 -1.14 -1.04
CA THR A 109 12.35 0.23 -1.50
C THR A 109 13.57 1.11 -1.26
N ILE A 110 14.19 1.01 -0.07
CA ILE A 110 15.43 1.72 0.25
C ILE A 110 16.58 1.32 -0.69
N SER A 111 16.72 0.03 -1.01
CA SER A 111 17.71 -0.45 -1.98
C SER A 111 17.47 0.12 -3.38
N ALA A 112 16.23 0.17 -3.84
CA ALA A 112 15.86 0.75 -5.13
C ALA A 112 16.17 2.26 -5.19
N ILE A 113 15.80 3.03 -4.15
CA ILE A 113 16.10 4.46 -4.06
C ILE A 113 17.62 4.70 -4.05
N ASN A 114 18.38 3.89 -3.30
CA ASN A 114 19.84 4.02 -3.24
C ASN A 114 20.52 3.79 -4.59
N ALA A 115 19.95 2.90 -5.41
CA ALA A 115 20.36 2.61 -6.78
C ALA A 115 19.80 3.60 -7.83
N GLY A 116 19.10 4.66 -7.40
CA GLY A 116 18.59 5.71 -8.29
C GLY A 116 17.39 5.29 -9.12
N LYS A 117 16.61 4.29 -8.68
CA LYS A 117 15.44 3.79 -9.41
C LYS A 117 14.18 4.50 -8.96
N ASP A 118 13.34 4.89 -9.92
CA ASP A 118 12.01 5.42 -9.62
C ASP A 118 11.14 4.33 -8.99
N ILE A 119 10.22 4.74 -8.11
CA ILE A 119 9.38 3.82 -7.33
C ILE A 119 7.92 4.02 -7.72
N ALA A 120 7.27 2.98 -8.22
CA ALA A 120 5.81 2.90 -8.25
C ALA A 120 5.36 2.28 -6.92
N LEU A 121 4.83 3.10 -6.02
CA LEU A 121 4.58 2.70 -4.63
C LEU A 121 3.13 2.24 -4.43
N ALA A 122 2.94 0.93 -4.19
CA ALA A 122 1.65 0.37 -3.76
C ALA A 122 1.66 -0.05 -2.28
N ASN A 123 2.84 -0.28 -1.71
CA ASN A 123 3.04 -0.61 -0.29
C ASN A 123 3.05 0.66 0.58
N LYS A 124 1.85 1.10 1.00
CA LYS A 124 1.67 2.26 1.89
C LYS A 124 2.48 2.18 3.17
N GLU A 125 2.68 0.98 3.71
CA GLU A 125 3.37 0.77 4.97
C GLU A 125 4.81 1.32 4.96
N THR A 126 5.47 1.37 3.79
CA THR A 126 6.80 1.98 3.65
C THR A 126 6.80 3.44 4.10
N LEU A 127 5.82 4.24 3.68
CA LEU A 127 5.71 5.65 4.07
C LEU A 127 5.09 5.84 5.45
N VAL A 128 4.25 4.90 5.90
CA VAL A 128 3.78 4.91 7.29
C VAL A 128 4.95 4.72 8.26
N ILE A 129 5.80 3.73 8.01
CA ILE A 129 6.89 3.35 8.90
C ILE A 129 8.03 4.37 8.85
N ALA A 130 8.44 4.78 7.65
CA ALA A 130 9.70 5.49 7.42
C ALA A 130 9.53 6.76 6.57
N GLY A 131 8.35 7.39 6.58
CA GLY A 131 8.03 8.51 5.68
C GLY A 131 9.05 9.64 5.66
N GLU A 132 9.49 10.15 6.82
CA GLU A 132 10.52 11.21 6.88
C GLU A 132 11.85 10.78 6.23
N LEU A 133 12.28 9.54 6.53
CA LEU A 133 13.52 8.97 5.99
C LEU A 133 13.43 8.81 4.47
N ILE A 134 12.34 8.22 3.99
CA ILE A 134 12.12 7.97 2.55
C ILE A 134 12.04 9.28 1.79
N VAL A 135 11.27 10.27 2.27
CA VAL A 135 11.15 11.59 1.62
C VAL A 135 12.51 12.29 1.52
N ARG A 136 13.34 12.21 2.57
CA ARG A 136 14.71 12.75 2.50
C ARG A 136 15.56 12.01 1.48
N MET A 137 15.51 10.67 1.48
CA MET A 137 16.32 9.86 0.56
C MET A 137 15.99 10.13 -0.91
N ILE A 138 14.71 10.28 -1.27
CA ILE A 138 14.32 10.55 -2.66
C ILE A 138 14.75 11.95 -3.11
N GLN A 139 14.73 12.93 -2.21
CA GLN A 139 15.25 14.28 -2.48
C GLN A 139 16.76 14.25 -2.69
N ASP A 140 17.51 13.55 -1.82
CA ASP A 140 18.96 13.43 -1.91
C ASP A 140 19.40 12.66 -3.18
N LYS A 141 18.60 11.71 -3.65
CA LYS A 141 18.90 10.86 -4.81
C LYS A 141 18.32 11.35 -6.14
N GLY A 142 17.40 12.31 -6.12
CA GLY A 142 16.69 12.76 -7.31
C GLY A 142 15.75 11.71 -7.90
N VAL A 143 15.25 10.80 -7.06
CA VAL A 143 14.35 9.70 -7.42
C VAL A 143 12.89 10.14 -7.25
N GLN A 144 11.97 9.62 -8.07
CA GLN A 144 10.55 9.89 -7.93
C GLN A 144 9.80 8.73 -7.25
N ILE A 145 8.83 9.08 -6.39
CA ILE A 145 7.80 8.14 -5.94
C ILE A 145 6.51 8.49 -6.66
N ILE A 146 5.95 7.50 -7.34
CA ILE A 146 4.70 7.59 -8.08
C ILE A 146 3.68 6.70 -7.37
N PRO A 147 2.62 7.28 -6.76
CA PRO A 147 1.66 6.49 -6.00
C PRO A 147 0.80 5.60 -6.90
N VAL A 148 0.66 4.33 -6.49
CA VAL A 148 -0.20 3.33 -7.12
C VAL A 148 -1.48 3.11 -6.32
N ASP A 149 -1.48 3.38 -5.01
CA ASP A 149 -2.72 3.37 -4.22
C ASP A 149 -3.75 4.33 -4.84
N SER A 150 -5.02 3.90 -4.93
CA SER A 150 -6.03 4.55 -5.78
C SER A 150 -6.25 6.01 -5.41
N GLU A 151 -6.35 6.27 -4.11
CA GLU A 151 -6.59 7.57 -3.51
C GLU A 151 -5.42 8.53 -3.74
N HIS A 152 -4.19 8.06 -3.51
CA HIS A 152 -3.00 8.88 -3.70
C HIS A 152 -2.67 9.07 -5.17
N SER A 153 -2.92 8.07 -6.01
CA SER A 153 -2.86 8.21 -7.47
C SER A 153 -3.86 9.25 -7.97
N ALA A 154 -5.06 9.30 -7.37
CA ALA A 154 -6.07 10.31 -7.66
C ALA A 154 -5.61 11.72 -7.25
N ILE A 155 -5.06 11.89 -6.03
CA ILE A 155 -4.48 13.15 -5.57
C ILE A 155 -3.35 13.59 -6.50
N PHE A 156 -2.42 12.69 -6.82
CA PHE A 156 -1.28 12.95 -7.70
C PHE A 156 -1.72 13.37 -9.10
N GLN A 157 -2.80 12.78 -9.63
CA GLN A 157 -3.41 13.20 -10.89
C GLN A 157 -4.10 14.58 -10.80
N CYS A 158 -4.73 14.92 -9.68
CA CYS A 158 -5.30 16.25 -9.46
C CYS A 158 -4.24 17.35 -9.43
N LEU A 159 -3.04 17.02 -8.93
CA LEU A 159 -1.89 17.94 -8.86
C LEU A 159 -1.17 18.12 -10.21
N ALA A 160 -1.46 17.30 -11.22
CA ALA A 160 -0.88 17.46 -12.55
C ALA A 160 -1.27 18.82 -13.15
N GLY A 161 -0.27 19.64 -13.48
CA GLY A 161 -0.45 21.01 -13.98
C GLY A 161 -0.64 22.08 -12.91
N GLU A 162 -0.66 21.72 -11.62
CA GLU A 162 -0.83 22.64 -10.49
C GLU A 162 0.50 23.03 -9.83
N THR A 163 1.54 23.22 -10.65
CA THR A 163 2.90 23.48 -10.15
C THR A 163 2.95 24.80 -9.36
N ASN A 164 3.52 24.75 -8.15
CA ASN A 164 3.63 25.85 -7.18
C ASN A 164 2.32 26.28 -6.50
N ASN A 165 1.21 25.57 -6.71
CA ASN A 165 -0.02 25.84 -5.98
C ASN A 165 -0.02 25.07 -4.65
N LYS A 166 -0.28 25.79 -3.55
CA LYS A 166 -0.38 25.16 -2.23
C LYS A 166 -1.69 24.38 -2.12
N ILE A 167 -1.60 23.15 -1.63
CA ILE A 167 -2.77 22.36 -1.25
C ILE A 167 -3.36 22.99 0.02
N GLU A 168 -4.64 23.34 -0.01
CA GLU A 168 -5.36 23.80 1.18
C GLU A 168 -5.85 22.59 1.99
N LYS A 169 -6.50 21.63 1.32
CA LYS A 169 -7.04 20.42 1.94
C LYS A 169 -7.06 19.25 0.96
N ILE A 170 -6.81 18.05 1.47
CA ILE A 170 -7.02 16.77 0.80
C ILE A 170 -8.26 16.12 1.38
N TYR A 171 -9.19 15.74 0.51
CA TYR A 171 -10.32 14.87 0.86
C TYR A 171 -10.00 13.46 0.42
N LEU A 172 -9.60 12.63 1.39
CA LEU A 172 -9.24 11.24 1.19
C LEU A 172 -10.51 10.39 1.28
N THR A 173 -11.00 9.95 0.13
CA THR A 173 -12.29 9.23 0.08
C THR A 173 -12.15 7.78 0.54
N ALA A 174 -13.15 7.21 1.20
CA ALA A 174 -13.16 5.82 1.64
C ALA A 174 -14.47 5.11 1.26
N SER A 175 -14.46 3.80 1.00
CA SER A 175 -15.71 3.04 0.82
C SER A 175 -16.55 2.96 2.10
N GLY A 176 -15.90 3.10 3.27
CA GLY A 176 -16.47 2.88 4.60
C GLY A 176 -16.47 1.41 5.06
N GLY A 177 -16.02 0.49 4.20
CA GLY A 177 -15.90 -0.93 4.52
C GLY A 177 -17.24 -1.67 4.72
N PRO A 178 -17.21 -2.98 5.02
CA PRO A 178 -18.42 -3.78 5.25
C PRO A 178 -19.27 -3.30 6.44
N PHE A 179 -18.64 -2.71 7.46
CA PHE A 179 -19.32 -2.34 8.72
C PHE A 179 -19.75 -0.87 8.79
N ARG A 180 -19.78 -0.18 7.65
CA ARG A 180 -20.18 1.23 7.55
C ARG A 180 -21.50 1.55 8.25
N ASN A 181 -22.49 0.67 8.11
CA ASN A 181 -23.84 0.86 8.65
C ASN A 181 -24.04 0.19 10.03
N TYR A 182 -22.99 -0.37 10.63
CA TYR A 182 -23.10 -1.09 11.91
C TYR A 182 -23.08 -0.10 13.06
N SER A 183 -23.78 -0.46 14.14
CA SER A 183 -23.64 0.21 15.43
C SER A 183 -22.38 -0.30 16.16
N ILE A 184 -21.95 0.42 17.20
CA ILE A 184 -20.82 -0.01 18.03
C ILE A 184 -21.10 -1.37 18.70
N ASP A 185 -22.35 -1.65 19.07
CA ASP A 185 -22.72 -2.92 19.67
C ASP A 185 -22.65 -4.08 18.67
N ASP A 186 -23.00 -3.84 17.40
CA ASP A 186 -22.89 -4.85 16.35
C ASP A 186 -21.43 -5.25 16.09
N LEU A 187 -20.50 -4.29 16.20
CA LEU A 187 -19.07 -4.52 15.99
C LEU A 187 -18.42 -5.47 17.00
N LYS A 188 -19.02 -5.69 18.18
CA LYS A 188 -18.44 -6.54 19.24
C LYS A 188 -18.29 -7.99 18.83
N ASN A 189 -19.15 -8.50 17.94
CA ASN A 189 -19.22 -9.92 17.60
C ASN A 189 -19.11 -10.18 16.09
N VAL A 190 -18.47 -9.28 15.32
CA VAL A 190 -18.34 -9.46 13.88
C VAL A 190 -17.38 -10.61 13.54
N PRO A 191 -17.79 -11.58 12.70
CA PRO A 191 -16.94 -12.71 12.33
C PRO A 191 -15.94 -12.30 11.24
N VAL A 192 -14.80 -13.00 11.21
CA VAL A 192 -13.73 -12.79 10.22
C VAL A 192 -14.26 -12.85 8.78
N LYS A 193 -15.14 -13.81 8.49
CA LYS A 193 -15.74 -14.00 7.17
C LYS A 193 -16.45 -12.74 6.66
N GLU A 194 -17.08 -11.99 7.55
CA GLU A 194 -17.81 -10.78 7.21
C GLU A 194 -16.88 -9.59 6.98
N ALA A 195 -15.84 -9.46 7.80
CA ALA A 195 -14.79 -8.45 7.61
C ALA A 195 -14.02 -8.66 6.29
N LEU A 196 -13.92 -9.89 5.80
CA LEU A 196 -13.31 -10.21 4.51
C LEU A 196 -14.19 -9.88 3.29
N ASN A 197 -15.49 -9.62 3.49
CA ASN A 197 -16.45 -9.40 2.41
C ASN A 197 -16.58 -7.90 2.06
N HIS A 198 -15.57 -7.35 1.38
CA HIS A 198 -15.56 -5.94 1.02
C HIS A 198 -16.58 -5.62 -0.11
N PRO A 199 -17.38 -4.53 -0.01
CA PRO A 199 -18.47 -4.26 -0.95
C PRO A 199 -18.05 -3.96 -2.40
N ASN A 200 -16.91 -3.29 -2.59
CA ASN A 200 -16.51 -2.74 -3.90
C ASN A 200 -15.23 -3.35 -4.51
N TRP A 201 -14.45 -4.09 -3.72
CA TRP A 201 -13.07 -4.43 -4.09
C TRP A 201 -12.77 -5.87 -3.71
N ASN A 202 -12.10 -6.59 -4.60
CA ASN A 202 -11.53 -7.91 -4.30
C ASN A 202 -10.05 -7.74 -3.92
N MET A 203 -9.74 -7.90 -2.64
CA MET A 203 -8.43 -7.55 -2.08
C MET A 203 -7.85 -8.68 -1.22
N GLY A 204 -6.57 -8.54 -0.87
CA GLY A 204 -5.91 -9.46 0.06
C GLY A 204 -6.52 -9.41 1.47
N LYS A 205 -6.39 -10.50 2.23
CA LYS A 205 -7.01 -10.64 3.55
C LYS A 205 -6.68 -9.49 4.51
N LYS A 206 -5.40 -9.10 4.61
CA LYS A 206 -4.93 -8.03 5.53
C LYS A 206 -5.62 -6.69 5.24
N ILE A 207 -5.58 -6.23 3.99
CA ILE A 207 -6.21 -4.96 3.57
C ILE A 207 -7.73 -5.01 3.70
N SER A 208 -8.38 -6.17 3.53
CA SER A 208 -9.83 -6.30 3.80
C SER A 208 -10.16 -6.04 5.28
N ILE A 209 -9.37 -6.58 6.22
CA ILE A 209 -9.55 -6.31 7.67
C ILE A 209 -9.23 -4.85 8.01
N ASP A 210 -8.16 -4.30 7.44
CA ASP A 210 -7.82 -2.89 7.63
C ASP A 210 -8.92 -1.97 7.10
N SER A 211 -9.55 -2.32 5.97
CA SER A 211 -10.67 -1.57 5.41
C SER A 211 -11.90 -1.66 6.32
N ALA A 212 -12.20 -2.86 6.82
CA ALA A 212 -13.32 -3.10 7.74
C ALA A 212 -13.18 -2.30 9.05
N SER A 213 -11.96 -2.15 9.57
CA SER A 213 -11.66 -1.36 10.78
C SER A 213 -11.37 0.12 10.51
N MET A 214 -11.38 0.55 9.25
CA MET A 214 -10.88 1.84 8.77
C MET A 214 -9.40 2.15 9.09
N MET A 215 -8.62 1.17 9.58
CA MET A 215 -7.17 1.31 9.69
C MET A 215 -6.54 1.61 8.32
N ASN A 216 -7.04 1.00 7.25
CA ASN A 216 -6.52 1.23 5.89
C ASN A 216 -6.50 2.72 5.57
N LYS A 217 -7.60 3.42 5.85
CA LYS A 217 -7.75 4.84 5.59
C LYS A 217 -6.88 5.71 6.51
N GLY A 218 -6.65 5.24 7.74
CA GLY A 218 -5.72 5.88 8.67
C GLY A 218 -4.26 5.78 8.21
N LEU A 219 -3.83 4.61 7.74
CA LEU A 219 -2.51 4.41 7.14
C LEU A 219 -2.32 5.26 5.88
N GLU A 220 -3.33 5.33 5.02
CA GLU A 220 -3.32 6.17 3.83
C GLU A 220 -3.27 7.68 4.15
N ALA A 221 -3.86 8.12 5.27
CA ALA A 221 -3.73 9.51 5.72
C ALA A 221 -2.27 9.86 6.09
N ILE A 222 -1.58 8.95 6.80
CA ILE A 222 -0.15 9.09 7.10
C ILE A 222 0.67 9.10 5.82
N GLU A 223 0.36 8.23 4.87
CA GLU A 223 1.02 8.18 3.57
C GLU A 223 0.81 9.48 2.77
N ALA A 224 -0.40 10.03 2.74
CA ALA A 224 -0.72 11.27 2.03
C ALA A 224 0.06 12.47 2.56
N ARG A 225 0.24 12.55 3.89
CA ARG A 225 1.11 13.55 4.53
C ARG A 225 2.51 13.54 3.95
N TRP A 226 3.11 12.36 3.79
CA TRP A 226 4.48 12.24 3.28
C TRP A 226 4.57 12.44 1.77
N LEU A 227 3.65 11.87 0.99
CA LEU A 227 3.66 12.01 -0.47
C LEU A 227 3.45 13.44 -0.94
N PHE A 228 2.57 14.19 -0.25
CA PHE A 228 2.12 15.50 -0.72
C PHE A 228 2.56 16.66 0.17
N GLY A 229 3.32 16.39 1.24
CA GLY A 229 3.87 17.42 2.12
C GLY A 229 2.80 18.24 2.82
N VAL A 230 1.70 17.60 3.23
CA VAL A 230 0.57 18.26 3.90
C VAL A 230 0.57 17.99 5.41
N ASP A 231 0.06 18.93 6.19
CA ASP A 231 -0.11 18.75 7.62
C ASP A 231 -1.32 17.84 7.95
N THR A 232 -1.36 17.32 9.18
CA THR A 232 -2.43 16.43 9.66
C THR A 232 -3.82 17.04 9.48
N GLU A 233 -3.97 18.33 9.78
CA GLU A 233 -5.23 19.08 9.73
C GLU A 233 -5.72 19.33 8.30
N GLN A 234 -4.83 19.15 7.32
CA GLN A 234 -5.15 19.29 5.91
C GLN A 234 -5.70 18.00 5.30
N VAL A 235 -5.74 16.88 6.04
CA VAL A 235 -6.28 15.61 5.54
C VAL A 235 -7.63 15.32 6.18
N GLU A 236 -8.68 15.28 5.36
CA GLU A 236 -10.04 14.95 5.79
C GLU A 236 -10.51 13.63 5.18
N ILE A 237 -11.07 12.75 6.02
CA ILE A 237 -11.62 11.47 5.56
C ILE A 237 -13.08 11.64 5.19
N LEU A 238 -13.41 11.32 3.94
CA LEU A 238 -14.77 11.42 3.41
C LEU A 238 -15.25 10.04 2.96
N ILE A 239 -16.34 9.55 3.52
CA ILE A 239 -16.88 8.27 3.07
C ILE A 239 -17.65 8.50 1.76
N HIS A 240 -17.21 7.81 0.71
CA HIS A 240 -17.80 7.78 -0.62
C HIS A 240 -18.04 6.31 -1.02
N PRO A 241 -19.21 5.73 -0.67
CA PRO A 241 -19.45 4.30 -0.77
C PRO A 241 -19.52 3.77 -2.21
N GLN A 242 -19.67 4.65 -3.21
CA GLN A 242 -19.64 4.23 -4.62
C GLN A 242 -18.22 3.99 -5.15
N SER A 243 -17.18 4.51 -4.46
CA SER A 243 -15.78 4.40 -4.87
C SER A 243 -15.54 4.80 -6.35
N VAL A 244 -16.21 5.87 -6.79
CA VAL A 244 -16.05 6.44 -8.14
C VAL A 244 -15.13 7.65 -8.12
N ILE A 245 -15.34 8.56 -7.18
CA ILE A 245 -14.39 9.63 -6.88
C ILE A 245 -13.36 9.05 -5.94
N HIS A 246 -12.12 8.94 -6.41
CA HIS A 246 -11.06 8.24 -5.71
C HIS A 246 -10.31 9.12 -4.71
N SER A 247 -10.29 10.45 -4.90
CA SER A 247 -9.95 11.48 -3.90
C SER A 247 -10.10 12.87 -4.49
N LEU A 248 -10.07 13.90 -3.65
CA LEU A 248 -10.16 15.30 -4.06
C LEU A 248 -9.05 16.16 -3.43
N VAL A 249 -8.64 17.21 -4.16
CA VAL A 249 -7.68 18.21 -3.72
C VAL A 249 -8.35 19.58 -3.81
N GLN A 250 -8.39 20.28 -2.69
CA GLN A 250 -8.81 21.67 -2.59
C GLN A 250 -7.58 22.59 -2.60
N PHE A 251 -7.68 23.66 -3.39
CA PHE A 251 -6.66 24.72 -3.49
C PHE A 251 -7.12 25.98 -2.76
N CYS A 252 -6.17 26.88 -2.47
CA CYS A 252 -6.41 28.08 -1.64
C CYS A 252 -7.40 29.11 -2.22
N ASP A 253 -7.84 28.95 -3.47
CA ASP A 253 -8.91 29.75 -4.08
C ASP A 253 -10.31 29.15 -3.85
N GLY A 254 -10.40 28.03 -3.14
CA GLY A 254 -11.62 27.28 -2.87
C GLY A 254 -12.02 26.33 -4.01
N SER A 255 -11.25 26.27 -5.10
CA SER A 255 -11.48 25.29 -6.17
C SER A 255 -11.10 23.88 -5.72
N ILE A 256 -11.82 22.88 -6.24
CA ILE A 256 -11.59 21.47 -5.94
C ILE A 256 -11.40 20.70 -7.24
N LYS A 257 -10.32 19.93 -7.34
CA LYS A 257 -10.15 18.90 -8.37
C LYS A 257 -10.41 17.53 -7.78
N ALA A 258 -11.13 16.70 -8.52
CA ALA A 258 -11.38 15.31 -8.19
C ALA A 258 -10.94 14.43 -9.36
N GLN A 259 -10.27 13.33 -9.06
CA GLN A 259 -10.06 12.27 -10.02
C GLN A 259 -11.17 11.23 -9.82
N MET A 260 -11.80 10.84 -10.91
CA MET A 260 -12.89 9.87 -10.93
C MET A 260 -12.66 8.79 -11.98
N GLY A 261 -13.15 7.59 -11.69
CA GLY A 261 -13.07 6.47 -12.60
C GLY A 261 -13.78 5.25 -12.05
N ARG A 262 -13.69 4.15 -12.78
CA ARG A 262 -14.14 2.85 -12.24
C ARG A 262 -13.21 2.43 -11.10
N PRO A 263 -13.70 1.67 -10.11
CA PRO A 263 -12.86 1.02 -9.10
C PRO A 263 -12.07 -0.13 -9.74
N ASP A 264 -11.03 0.21 -10.51
CA ASP A 264 -10.15 -0.73 -11.22
C ASP A 264 -8.69 -0.28 -11.05
N MET A 265 -7.87 -1.11 -10.39
CA MET A 265 -6.48 -0.79 -10.07
C MET A 265 -5.58 -0.74 -11.31
N LYS A 266 -6.00 -1.27 -12.46
CA LYS A 266 -5.23 -1.12 -13.70
C LYS A 266 -5.07 0.34 -14.12
N LEU A 267 -6.00 1.22 -13.74
CA LEU A 267 -5.92 2.66 -14.04
C LEU A 267 -4.78 3.36 -13.29
N PRO A 268 -4.71 3.33 -11.94
CA PRO A 268 -3.59 3.93 -11.22
C PRO A 268 -2.25 3.21 -11.51
N ILE A 269 -2.26 1.89 -11.73
CA ILE A 269 -1.05 1.15 -12.16
C ILE A 269 -0.54 1.69 -13.51
N LEU A 270 -1.41 1.76 -14.53
CA LEU A 270 -1.03 2.26 -15.84
C LEU A 270 -0.54 3.72 -15.77
N TYR A 271 -1.20 4.55 -14.97
CA TYR A 271 -0.74 5.92 -14.77
C TYR A 271 0.66 5.97 -14.16
N ALA A 272 0.95 5.12 -13.17
CA ALA A 272 2.27 5.06 -12.55
C ALA A 272 3.37 4.57 -13.51
N LEU A 273 3.10 3.52 -14.29
CA LEU A 273 4.08 3.00 -15.26
C LEU A 273 4.32 3.98 -16.42
N GLY A 274 3.26 4.61 -16.93
CA GLY A 274 3.29 5.51 -18.08
C GLY A 274 3.66 6.96 -17.76
N TYR A 275 3.71 7.33 -16.47
CA TYR A 275 4.01 8.70 -16.02
C TYR A 275 5.28 9.26 -16.70
N PRO A 276 5.28 10.53 -17.17
CA PRO A 276 4.22 11.54 -17.02
C PRO A 276 3.13 11.54 -18.10
N LYS A 277 3.13 10.56 -19.01
CA LYS A 277 2.17 10.50 -20.11
C LYS A 277 0.95 9.67 -19.72
N ARG A 278 -0.19 9.97 -20.34
CA ARG A 278 -1.34 9.06 -20.36
C ARG A 278 -1.25 8.19 -21.60
N MET A 279 -1.39 6.89 -21.41
CA MET A 279 -1.35 5.91 -22.49
C MET A 279 -2.77 5.53 -22.91
N GLU A 280 -2.98 5.39 -24.20
CA GLU A 280 -4.25 4.91 -24.75
C GLU A 280 -4.44 3.44 -24.39
N SER A 281 -5.60 3.08 -23.83
CA SER A 281 -5.93 1.72 -23.42
C SER A 281 -7.34 1.34 -23.84
N ASP A 282 -7.58 0.06 -24.09
CA ASP A 282 -8.91 -0.51 -24.34
C ASP A 282 -9.62 -0.96 -23.05
N PHE A 283 -9.17 -0.46 -21.89
CA PHE A 283 -9.83 -0.76 -20.62
C PHE A 283 -11.27 -0.23 -20.60
N PRO A 284 -12.18 -0.90 -19.87
CA PRO A 284 -13.58 -0.53 -19.84
C PRO A 284 -13.79 0.94 -19.48
N ARG A 285 -14.57 1.66 -20.30
CA ARG A 285 -14.86 3.09 -20.07
C ARG A 285 -15.87 3.28 -18.94
N PHE A 286 -15.75 4.42 -18.26
CA PHE A 286 -16.70 4.83 -17.24
C PHE A 286 -17.98 5.37 -17.90
N SER A 287 -19.14 5.09 -17.29
CA SER A 287 -20.43 5.61 -17.71
C SER A 287 -21.16 6.21 -16.52
N PHE A 288 -21.57 7.47 -16.62
CA PHE A 288 -22.38 8.12 -15.58
C PHE A 288 -23.76 7.47 -15.41
N ALA A 289 -24.25 6.77 -16.43
CA ALA A 289 -25.52 6.05 -16.33
C ALA A 289 -25.46 4.89 -15.32
N ASP A 290 -24.27 4.29 -15.11
CA ASP A 290 -24.07 3.20 -14.15
C ASP A 290 -23.97 3.73 -12.70
N TYR A 291 -23.67 5.02 -12.53
CA TYR A 291 -23.48 5.68 -11.23
C TYR A 291 -24.31 6.97 -11.14
N PRO A 292 -25.67 6.87 -11.14
CA PRO A 292 -26.55 8.03 -11.21
C PRO A 292 -26.56 8.88 -9.93
N LYS A 293 -25.97 8.39 -8.83
CA LYS A 293 -25.89 9.08 -7.54
C LYS A 293 -24.52 8.87 -6.92
N LEU A 294 -23.88 9.97 -6.56
CA LEU A 294 -22.64 10.00 -5.79
C LEU A 294 -22.98 10.63 -4.43
N THR A 295 -22.67 9.93 -3.34
CA THR A 295 -22.97 10.38 -1.98
C THR A 295 -21.69 10.53 -1.17
N PHE A 296 -21.72 11.45 -0.22
CA PHE A 296 -20.64 11.68 0.71
C PHE A 296 -21.17 11.76 2.13
N GLU A 297 -20.44 11.19 3.08
CA GLU A 297 -20.73 11.27 4.52
C GLU A 297 -19.42 11.41 5.30
N GLN A 298 -19.48 12.02 6.48
CA GLN A 298 -18.31 12.15 7.34
C GLN A 298 -17.95 10.79 7.97
N ALA A 299 -16.67 10.47 8.05
CA ALA A 299 -16.23 9.26 8.73
C ALA A 299 -16.52 9.31 10.24
N ASP A 300 -17.06 8.22 10.79
CA ASP A 300 -17.34 8.10 12.22
C ASP A 300 -16.09 7.65 12.99
N ILE A 301 -15.29 8.63 13.39
CA ILE A 301 -14.04 8.41 14.15
C ILE A 301 -14.29 7.78 15.52
N LYS A 302 -15.49 7.97 16.11
CA LYS A 302 -15.83 7.37 17.41
C LYS A 302 -16.09 5.88 17.26
N LYS A 303 -16.80 5.48 16.21
CA LYS A 303 -17.06 4.08 15.88
C LYS A 303 -15.78 3.35 15.46
N PHE A 304 -14.97 3.97 14.61
CA PHE A 304 -13.75 3.36 14.08
C PHE A 304 -12.50 3.88 14.79
N ARG A 305 -12.23 3.33 15.99
CA ARG A 305 -11.11 3.75 16.85
C ARG A 305 -9.75 3.66 16.15
N ASN A 306 -9.52 2.68 15.27
CA ASN A 306 -8.29 2.57 14.48
C ASN A 306 -8.00 3.82 13.63
N LEU A 307 -9.05 4.47 13.12
CA LEU A 307 -8.88 5.73 12.39
C LEU A 307 -8.37 6.83 13.32
N ALA A 308 -8.96 6.97 14.51
CA ALA A 308 -8.51 7.92 15.52
C ALA A 308 -7.04 7.69 15.92
N LEU A 309 -6.67 6.44 16.16
CA LEU A 309 -5.29 6.05 16.51
C LEU A 309 -4.29 6.40 15.41
N SER A 310 -4.70 6.29 14.14
CA SER A 310 -3.85 6.66 13.02
C SER A 310 -3.58 8.17 12.96
N PHE A 311 -4.61 9.01 13.20
CA PHE A 311 -4.42 10.46 13.30
C PHE A 311 -3.58 10.85 14.52
N GLU A 312 -3.75 10.15 15.64
CA GLU A 312 -2.89 10.34 16.83
C GLU A 312 -1.43 10.00 16.52
N ALA A 313 -1.17 8.85 15.88
CA ALA A 313 0.17 8.45 15.46
C ALA A 313 0.80 9.48 14.49
N MET A 314 0.01 9.95 13.53
CA MET A 314 0.42 10.99 12.57
C MET A 314 0.80 12.30 13.27
N TYR A 315 0.04 12.71 14.29
CA TYR A 315 0.31 13.91 15.08
C TYR A 315 1.55 13.75 15.97
N ARG A 316 1.71 12.59 16.63
CA ARG A 316 2.86 12.28 17.48
C ARG A 316 4.17 12.20 16.69
N GLY A 317 4.12 11.68 15.46
CA GLY A 317 5.27 11.54 14.58
C GLY A 317 6.35 10.61 15.16
N GLY A 318 7.60 10.82 14.77
CA GLY A 318 8.73 9.99 15.21
C GLY A 318 8.52 8.52 14.84
N ASN A 319 8.77 7.61 15.79
CA ASN A 319 8.61 6.17 15.59
C ASN A 319 7.18 5.65 15.87
N ILE A 320 6.22 6.50 16.27
CA ILE A 320 4.87 6.05 16.65
C ILE A 320 4.06 5.48 15.46
N PRO A 321 4.10 6.05 14.24
CA PRO A 321 3.51 5.42 13.06
C PRO A 321 4.06 4.01 12.76
N CYS A 322 5.35 3.77 13.00
CA CYS A 322 5.95 2.44 12.89
C CYS A 322 5.36 1.47 13.93
N ALA A 323 5.24 1.91 15.19
CA ALA A 323 4.63 1.11 16.25
C ALA A 323 3.15 0.78 15.97
N LEU A 324 2.38 1.76 15.46
CA LEU A 324 1.01 1.57 14.99
C LEU A 324 0.93 0.48 13.93
N ASN A 325 1.76 0.58 12.87
CA ASN A 325 1.75 -0.39 11.78
C ASN A 325 2.09 -1.81 12.27
N ALA A 326 3.15 -1.94 13.07
CA ALA A 326 3.60 -3.23 13.59
C ALA A 326 2.55 -3.89 14.50
N ALA A 327 1.93 -3.11 15.40
CA ALA A 327 0.83 -3.59 16.23
C ALA A 327 -0.37 -4.01 15.37
N ASN A 328 -0.72 -3.21 14.36
CA ASN A 328 -1.80 -3.52 13.44
C ASN A 328 -1.58 -4.84 12.68
N GLU A 329 -0.37 -5.07 12.14
CA GLU A 329 -0.04 -6.33 11.48
C GLU A 329 -0.24 -7.55 12.41
N ALA A 330 0.18 -7.43 13.67
CA ALA A 330 0.02 -8.50 14.66
C ALA A 330 -1.45 -8.77 15.01
N VAL A 331 -2.26 -7.73 15.27
CA VAL A 331 -3.67 -7.91 15.66
C VAL A 331 -4.55 -8.34 14.48
N VAL A 332 -4.28 -7.87 13.27
CA VAL A 332 -4.98 -8.34 12.06
C VAL A 332 -4.68 -9.81 11.81
N HIS A 333 -3.41 -10.22 11.94
CA HIS A 333 -3.06 -11.63 11.87
C HIS A 333 -3.82 -12.43 12.93
N ALA A 334 -3.83 -11.99 14.19
CA ALA A 334 -4.57 -12.66 15.25
C ALA A 334 -6.08 -12.73 14.98
N PHE A 335 -6.70 -11.66 14.48
CA PHE A 335 -8.12 -11.62 14.13
C PHE A 335 -8.45 -12.60 13.01
N LEU A 336 -7.61 -12.65 11.95
CA LEU A 336 -7.78 -13.60 10.84
C LEU A 336 -7.74 -15.07 11.27
N TYR A 337 -7.10 -15.38 12.40
CA TYR A 337 -7.06 -16.72 13.01
C TYR A 337 -7.96 -16.83 14.25
N GLU A 338 -8.94 -15.93 14.39
CA GLU A 338 -9.97 -15.96 15.44
C GLU A 338 -9.40 -15.96 16.88
N LYS A 339 -8.26 -15.30 17.09
CA LYS A 339 -7.56 -15.22 18.41
C LYS A 339 -7.83 -13.95 19.20
N VAL A 340 -8.55 -12.99 18.60
CA VAL A 340 -8.92 -11.71 19.19
C VAL A 340 -10.20 -11.25 18.51
N GLY A 341 -11.07 -10.54 19.24
CA GLY A 341 -12.26 -9.95 18.64
C GLY A 341 -11.94 -8.65 17.91
N PHE A 342 -12.93 -8.13 17.18
CA PHE A 342 -12.72 -7.00 16.27
C PHE A 342 -12.43 -5.69 17.01
N MET A 343 -13.13 -5.44 18.12
CA MET A 343 -12.97 -4.23 18.92
C MET A 343 -11.68 -4.26 19.75
N GLU A 344 -11.28 -5.45 20.23
CA GLU A 344 -10.06 -5.62 21.02
C GLU A 344 -8.79 -5.36 20.21
N MET A 345 -8.82 -5.42 18.88
CA MET A 345 -7.70 -5.00 18.03
C MET A 345 -7.26 -3.57 18.34
N SER A 346 -8.22 -2.64 18.44
CA SER A 346 -7.94 -1.23 18.72
C SER A 346 -7.31 -1.02 20.10
N ASP A 347 -7.79 -1.73 21.12
CA ASP A 347 -7.27 -1.64 22.49
C ASP A 347 -5.80 -2.06 22.57
N ILE A 348 -5.43 -3.13 21.84
CA ILE A 348 -4.07 -3.62 21.80
C ILE A 348 -3.16 -2.63 21.07
N ILE A 349 -3.59 -2.12 19.91
CA ILE A 349 -2.85 -1.13 19.14
C ILE A 349 -2.56 0.13 19.99
N GLU A 350 -3.59 0.68 20.63
CA GLU A 350 -3.48 1.86 21.50
C GLU A 350 -2.48 1.62 22.63
N LYS A 351 -2.55 0.45 23.26
CA LYS A 351 -1.63 0.09 24.34
C LYS A 351 -0.18 -0.03 23.86
N VAL A 352 0.06 -0.58 22.68
CA VAL A 352 1.41 -0.66 22.10
C VAL A 352 1.96 0.75 21.84
N MET A 353 1.19 1.60 21.17
CA MET A 353 1.59 2.99 20.88
C MET A 353 1.94 3.80 22.14
N ASN A 354 1.27 3.53 23.26
CA ASN A 354 1.49 4.23 24.53
C ASN A 354 2.62 3.63 25.38
N THR A 355 3.08 2.42 25.07
CA THR A 355 4.11 1.72 25.83
C THR A 355 5.50 1.85 25.19
N ILE A 356 5.57 1.88 23.86
CA ILE A 356 6.83 1.98 23.13
C ILE A 356 7.55 3.30 23.43
N SER A 357 8.87 3.22 23.59
CA SER A 357 9.71 4.40 23.84
C SER A 357 9.70 5.34 22.64
N PHE A 358 9.45 6.63 22.88
CA PHE A 358 9.36 7.62 21.81
C PHE A 358 10.74 8.04 21.30
N ILE A 359 10.95 7.89 20.00
CA ILE A 359 12.14 8.36 19.29
C ILE A 359 11.69 9.42 18.28
N LYS A 360 12.14 10.66 18.48
CA LYS A 360 11.66 11.82 17.71
C LYS A 360 12.10 11.78 16.24
N LYS A 361 13.30 11.29 15.96
CA LYS A 361 13.91 11.23 14.62
C LYS A 361 14.61 9.88 14.42
N PRO A 362 13.84 8.80 14.24
CA PRO A 362 14.40 7.47 14.20
C PRO A 362 15.19 7.25 12.90
N GLY A 363 16.37 6.64 13.00
CA GLY A 363 17.09 6.04 11.90
C GLY A 363 16.49 4.70 11.48
N ILE A 364 17.06 4.08 10.43
CA ILE A 364 16.54 2.80 9.93
C ILE A 364 16.59 1.69 11.00
N GLU A 365 17.72 1.57 11.72
CA GLU A 365 17.92 0.56 12.78
C GLU A 365 16.90 0.71 13.91
N GLU A 366 16.68 1.95 14.38
CA GLU A 366 15.68 2.28 15.41
C GLU A 366 14.25 1.98 14.94
N LEU A 367 13.95 2.13 13.65
CA LEU A 367 12.66 1.74 13.07
C LEU A 367 12.50 0.21 13.00
N GLU A 368 13.56 -0.55 12.69
CA GLU A 368 13.50 -2.01 12.71
C GLU A 368 13.28 -2.54 14.12
N GLU A 369 13.98 -1.96 15.09
CA GLU A 369 13.82 -2.26 16.51
C GLU A 369 12.42 -1.91 16.99
N THR A 370 11.92 -0.71 16.66
CA THR A 370 10.55 -0.29 17.00
C THR A 370 9.53 -1.27 16.43
N ASN A 371 9.68 -1.67 15.16
CA ASN A 371 8.78 -2.63 14.52
C ASN A 371 8.77 -3.98 15.26
N LEU A 372 9.96 -4.50 15.56
CA LEU A 372 10.10 -5.79 16.26
C LEU A 372 9.55 -5.75 17.69
N GLU A 373 9.87 -4.71 18.44
CA GLU A 373 9.41 -4.52 19.82
C GLU A 373 7.88 -4.38 19.87
N SER A 374 7.32 -3.54 18.99
CA SER A 374 5.88 -3.28 18.90
C SER A 374 5.10 -4.54 18.55
N TYR A 375 5.59 -5.31 17.57
CA TYR A 375 4.98 -6.58 17.18
C TYR A 375 5.00 -7.59 18.33
N ARG A 376 6.14 -7.76 19.02
CA ARG A 376 6.27 -8.66 20.19
C ARG A 376 5.38 -8.23 21.35
N LEU A 377 5.27 -6.93 21.60
CA LEU A 377 4.40 -6.40 22.65
C LEU A 377 2.93 -6.69 22.31
N ALA A 378 2.52 -6.51 21.05
CA ALA A 378 1.18 -6.88 20.60
C ALA A 378 0.91 -8.39 20.81
N GLU A 379 1.85 -9.27 20.43
CA GLU A 379 1.74 -10.72 20.67
C GLU A 379 1.62 -11.07 22.17
N LEU A 380 2.37 -10.38 23.04
CA LEU A 380 2.28 -10.58 24.48
C LEU A 380 0.90 -10.17 25.03
N LEU A 381 0.34 -9.07 24.53
CA LEU A 381 -0.99 -8.59 24.92
C LEU A 381 -2.10 -9.53 24.41
N LEU A 382 -1.94 -10.10 23.21
CA LEU A 382 -2.86 -11.06 22.61
C LEU A 382 -3.03 -12.34 23.45
N ARG A 383 -2.00 -12.75 24.21
CA ARG A 383 -2.08 -13.93 25.11
C ARG A 383 -3.17 -13.82 26.18
N LYS A 384 -3.68 -12.61 26.46
CA LYS A 384 -4.78 -12.40 27.41
C LYS A 384 -6.15 -12.78 26.83
N TYR A 385 -6.24 -12.93 25.51
CA TYR A 385 -7.46 -13.26 24.75
C TYR A 385 -7.42 -14.69 24.21
N SER A 386 -6.33 -15.42 24.44
CA SER A 386 -6.08 -16.78 23.96
C SER A 386 -6.65 -17.85 24.88
#